data_AF-A0ABD2JKI0-F1
#
_entry.id   AF-A0ABD2JKI0-F1
#
_cell.length_a   1.000
_cell.length_b   1.000
_cell.length_c   1.000
_cell.angle_alpha   90.00
_cell.angle_beta   90.00
_cell.angle_gamma   90.00
#
_symmetry.space_group_name_H-M   'P 1'
#
loop_
_entity.id
_entity.type
_entity.pdbx_description
1 polymer ?
#
loop_
_entity_poly.entity_id
_entity_poly.type
_entity_poly.pdbx_seq_one_letter_code
_entity_poly.pdbx_strand_id
1 'polypeptide(L)'
;MSISTNSTNYGDDFSSAENGEVNGDAISLDIGDQFYGKNNETPIIDQQQLKEFREKFAKMEMELKMAKLEVENKEQKLKLQEMMVEQKALKEKMEKIEQKKEKNTIFPNLSTSEEMSVLIARIAELNRANTVEPSLACSCDLFGQDGNAIAADQLTKILEKISEMEKQQKQQNENTTKATAEEQFSQLQNDQKKLFEKISEMEKQQKQQNENTTKATADQFSKMQNDQKILLGKFNELEKEQKLRKALLNFRQNYWDANAFQEELQIIGYKNLTVQCNGNDCGWCFVFAKHSILLNNNSSDIFYYEISVENKKNFMIFGFAVKQPTQYERMIIKSTHAYDSHGNIWINGERKERNAQYSYGVGDTVGIGVNSSNRQIIFTKNGLRLDFSDFFVAPSFADDSFYPFVSLLDSDDKIEANFGLNFRFNLATL
;
A
#
# COMPACT_ATOMS: atom_id res chain seq x y z
N MET A 1 3.35 86.79 22.99
CA MET A 1 4.30 87.86 22.60
C MET A 1 5.43 87.80 23.61
N SER A 2 6.66 87.42 23.33
CA SER A 2 7.41 87.31 22.08
C SER A 2 8.43 86.18 22.24
N ILE A 3 8.64 85.38 21.20
CA ILE A 3 9.59 84.25 21.18
C ILE A 3 10.92 84.77 20.62
N SER A 4 11.98 84.54 21.36
CA SER A 4 13.38 84.81 20.99
C SER A 4 13.89 83.69 20.07
N THR A 5 14.41 84.06 18.91
CA THR A 5 15.05 83.16 17.94
C THR A 5 16.56 83.30 18.02
N ASN A 6 17.26 82.24 18.42
CA ASN A 6 18.70 82.12 18.25
C ASN A 6 19.00 81.20 17.06
N SER A 7 19.49 81.78 15.97
CA SER A 7 20.16 81.08 14.88
C SER A 7 21.66 81.01 15.19
N THR A 8 22.24 79.82 15.14
CA THR A 8 23.70 79.64 15.12
C THR A 8 24.12 79.05 13.78
N ASN A 9 24.79 79.88 13.00
CA ASN A 9 25.65 79.52 11.86
C ASN A 9 26.88 78.77 12.37
N TYR A 10 27.21 77.66 11.71
CA TYR A 10 28.55 77.08 11.57
C TYR A 10 28.53 76.46 10.16
N GLY A 11 29.32 76.88 9.17
CA GLY A 11 30.70 77.36 9.24
C GLY A 11 31.58 76.23 8.72
N ASP A 12 31.71 76.18 7.39
CA ASP A 12 32.56 75.28 6.62
C ASP A 12 34.01 75.33 7.08
N ASP A 13 34.68 74.17 7.11
CA ASP A 13 36.13 74.07 6.91
C ASP A 13 36.46 72.70 6.29
N PHE A 14 36.57 72.69 4.97
CA PHE A 14 37.26 71.65 4.21
C PHE A 14 38.76 71.93 4.26
N SER A 15 39.54 70.99 4.77
CA SER A 15 40.97 70.93 4.49
C SER A 15 41.40 69.50 4.15
N SER A 16 42.03 69.44 2.98
CA SER A 16 42.65 68.34 2.27
C SER A 16 43.99 67.93 2.87
N ALA A 17 44.26 66.62 2.96
CA ALA A 17 45.59 66.00 2.99
C ALA A 17 45.36 64.47 2.90
N GLU A 18 46.19 63.61 2.33
CA GLU A 18 47.40 63.67 1.52
C GLU A 18 47.54 62.25 0.93
N ASN A 19 48.13 62.15 -0.25
CA ASN A 19 48.41 60.90 -0.95
C ASN A 19 49.48 60.08 -0.20
N GLY A 20 49.20 58.79 0.01
CA GLY A 20 50.18 57.80 0.46
C GLY A 20 50.09 56.53 -0.38
N GLU A 21 50.87 56.49 -1.46
CA GLU A 21 51.18 55.26 -2.19
C GLU A 21 51.96 54.30 -1.28
N VAL A 22 51.42 53.09 -1.07
CA VAL A 22 52.18 51.98 -0.51
C VAL A 22 52.05 50.80 -1.46
N ASN A 23 53.14 50.55 -2.19
CA ASN A 23 53.41 49.29 -2.87
C ASN A 23 53.51 48.18 -1.81
N GLY A 24 52.64 47.17 -1.92
CA GLY A 24 52.66 45.97 -1.08
C GLY A 24 52.63 44.72 -1.95
N ASP A 25 53.75 44.02 -1.95
CA ASP A 25 54.02 42.79 -2.68
C ASP A 25 52.96 41.70 -2.46
N ALA A 26 52.48 41.13 -3.57
CA ALA A 26 51.60 39.99 -3.58
C ALA A 26 52.38 38.70 -3.20
N ILE A 27 52.24 38.27 -1.95
CA ILE A 27 52.59 36.91 -1.54
C ILE A 27 51.39 36.01 -1.85
N SER A 28 51.49 35.31 -2.98
CA SER A 28 50.59 34.19 -3.32
C SER A 28 50.94 33.01 -2.40
N LEU A 29 50.15 32.85 -1.33
CA LEU A 29 50.14 31.65 -0.50
C LEU A 29 49.15 30.66 -1.11
N ASP A 30 49.69 29.75 -1.91
CA ASP A 30 49.07 28.50 -2.32
C ASP A 30 48.97 27.59 -1.08
N ILE A 31 47.79 27.58 -0.45
CA ILE A 31 47.46 26.65 0.64
C ILE A 31 46.24 25.85 0.21
N GLY A 32 46.51 24.70 -0.40
CA GLY A 32 45.98 23.42 0.09
C GLY A 32 44.49 23.18 -0.07
N ASP A 33 44.08 22.90 -1.30
CA ASP A 33 42.81 22.27 -1.69
C ASP A 33 42.73 20.77 -1.27
N GLN A 34 42.86 20.50 0.03
CA GLN A 34 42.67 19.16 0.57
C GLN A 34 41.99 19.25 1.92
N PHE A 35 40.66 19.28 2.01
CA PHE A 35 39.88 18.70 3.13
C PHE A 35 38.37 19.02 3.05
N TYR A 36 37.65 18.69 1.97
CA TYR A 36 36.18 18.55 2.04
C TYR A 36 35.67 17.42 1.14
N GLY A 37 36.09 16.20 1.46
CA GLY A 37 35.49 14.98 0.94
C GLY A 37 34.69 14.26 2.02
N LYS A 38 33.46 14.70 2.30
CA LYS A 38 32.38 13.85 2.85
C LYS A 38 31.03 14.40 2.40
N ASN A 39 30.58 13.88 1.28
CA ASN A 39 29.27 14.08 0.70
C ASN A 39 28.19 13.67 1.70
N ASN A 40 27.55 14.64 2.35
CA ASN A 40 26.21 14.47 2.90
C ASN A 40 25.21 14.56 1.73
N GLU A 41 25.30 13.62 0.80
CA GLU A 41 24.23 13.38 -0.18
C GLU A 41 23.04 12.82 0.60
N THR A 42 22.10 13.70 0.97
CA THR A 42 20.77 13.27 1.37
C THR A 42 20.26 12.37 0.26
N PRO A 43 19.83 11.13 0.57
CA PRO A 43 19.45 10.17 -0.47
C PRO A 43 18.31 10.80 -1.25
N ILE A 44 18.62 11.16 -2.49
CA ILE A 44 17.62 11.45 -3.49
C ILE A 44 16.88 10.12 -3.62
N ILE A 45 15.67 10.05 -3.06
CA ILE A 45 14.78 8.95 -3.36
C ILE A 45 14.51 9.07 -4.84
N ASP A 46 15.25 8.27 -5.59
CA ASP A 46 15.24 8.23 -7.04
C ASP A 46 13.79 8.05 -7.48
N GLN A 47 13.33 8.86 -8.44
CA GLN A 47 12.00 8.67 -9.01
C GLN A 47 11.83 7.24 -9.54
N GLN A 48 12.94 6.59 -9.91
CA GLN A 48 13.01 5.18 -10.22
C GLN A 48 12.60 4.28 -9.04
N GLN A 49 13.11 4.52 -7.82
CA GLN A 49 12.72 3.76 -6.62
C GLN A 49 11.23 3.90 -6.31
N LEU A 50 10.66 5.11 -6.49
CA LEU A 50 9.23 5.32 -6.30
C LEU A 50 8.40 4.61 -7.36
N LYS A 51 8.86 4.59 -8.61
CA LYS A 51 8.22 3.85 -9.70
C LYS A 51 8.27 2.33 -9.46
N GLU A 52 9.42 1.80 -9.09
CA GLU A 52 9.59 0.38 -8.73
C GLU A 52 8.69 -0.02 -7.55
N PHE A 53 8.53 0.86 -6.56
CA PHE A 53 7.63 0.62 -5.44
C PHE A 53 6.16 0.54 -5.90
N ARG A 54 5.72 1.46 -6.77
CA ARG A 54 4.36 1.45 -7.32
C ARG A 54 4.09 0.18 -8.13
N GLU A 55 5.05 -0.26 -8.93
CA GLU A 55 4.95 -1.49 -9.72
C GLU A 55 4.87 -2.73 -8.82
N LYS A 56 5.70 -2.81 -7.76
CA LYS A 56 5.64 -3.88 -6.77
C LYS A 56 4.30 -3.91 -6.04
N PHE A 57 3.76 -2.75 -5.69
CA PHE A 57 2.45 -2.65 -5.03
C PHE A 57 1.31 -3.13 -5.93
N ALA A 58 1.30 -2.69 -7.20
CA ALA A 58 0.30 -3.11 -8.18
C ALA A 58 0.35 -4.63 -8.43
N LYS A 59 1.55 -5.21 -8.50
CA LYS A 59 1.74 -6.67 -8.63
C LYS A 59 1.15 -7.43 -7.44
N MET A 60 1.44 -6.99 -6.23
CA MET A 60 0.93 -7.58 -5.00
C MET A 60 -0.60 -7.51 -4.93
N GLU A 61 -1.19 -6.40 -5.37
CA GLU A 61 -2.65 -6.26 -5.42
C GLU A 61 -3.31 -7.24 -6.40
N MET A 62 -2.69 -7.50 -7.55
CA MET A 62 -3.15 -8.52 -8.50
C MET A 62 -3.01 -9.94 -7.94
N GLU A 63 -1.88 -10.28 -7.30
CA GLU A 63 -1.68 -11.59 -6.67
C GLU A 63 -2.74 -11.86 -5.60
N LEU A 64 -3.10 -10.84 -4.80
CA LEU A 64 -4.17 -10.94 -3.81
C LEU A 64 -5.55 -11.17 -4.44
N LYS A 65 -5.87 -10.50 -5.55
CA LYS A 65 -7.14 -10.72 -6.29
C LYS A 65 -7.21 -12.14 -6.85
N MET A 66 -6.11 -12.65 -7.41
CA MET A 66 -6.02 -14.01 -7.92
C MET A 66 -6.18 -15.07 -6.82
N ALA A 67 -5.53 -14.88 -5.67
CA ALA A 67 -5.65 -15.79 -4.53
C ALA A 67 -7.09 -15.87 -4.00
N LYS A 68 -7.81 -14.73 -3.94
CA LYS A 68 -9.24 -14.71 -3.56
C LYS A 68 -10.10 -15.51 -4.54
N LEU A 69 -9.91 -15.29 -5.84
CA LEU A 69 -10.63 -16.03 -6.89
C LEU A 69 -10.35 -17.54 -6.81
N GLU A 70 -9.11 -17.94 -6.50
CA GLU A 70 -8.76 -19.36 -6.35
C GLU A 70 -9.49 -20.01 -5.16
N VAL A 71 -9.62 -19.30 -4.04
CA VAL A 71 -10.37 -19.77 -2.87
C VAL A 71 -11.86 -19.92 -3.18
N GLU A 72 -12.48 -18.92 -3.82
CA GLU A 72 -13.89 -18.99 -4.24
C GLU A 72 -14.15 -20.15 -5.21
N ASN A 73 -13.23 -20.39 -6.15
CA ASN A 73 -13.35 -21.50 -7.11
C ASN A 73 -13.21 -22.86 -6.41
N LYS A 74 -12.31 -23.00 -5.42
CA LYS A 74 -12.20 -24.22 -4.59
C LYS A 74 -13.48 -24.47 -3.79
N GLU A 75 -14.10 -23.42 -3.23
CA GLU A 75 -15.37 -23.53 -2.49
C GLU A 75 -16.52 -23.99 -3.41
N GLN A 76 -16.62 -23.42 -4.62
CA GLN A 76 -17.62 -23.85 -5.61
C GLN A 76 -17.43 -25.30 -6.03
N LYS A 77 -16.18 -25.74 -6.24
CA LYS A 77 -15.86 -27.13 -6.56
C LYS A 77 -16.24 -28.10 -5.44
N LEU A 78 -16.05 -27.70 -4.19
CA LEU A 78 -16.47 -28.49 -3.02
C LEU A 78 -18.00 -28.64 -2.97
N LYS A 79 -18.76 -27.55 -3.14
CA LYS A 79 -20.24 -27.58 -3.20
C LYS A 79 -20.75 -28.48 -4.33
N LEU A 80 -20.09 -28.46 -5.50
CA LEU A 80 -20.44 -29.33 -6.61
C LEU A 80 -20.19 -30.82 -6.26
N GLN A 81 -19.09 -31.12 -5.57
CA GLN A 81 -18.78 -32.48 -5.13
C GLN A 81 -19.79 -32.99 -4.10
N GLU A 82 -20.21 -32.15 -3.15
CA GLU A 82 -21.28 -32.48 -2.19
C GLU A 82 -22.59 -32.81 -2.90
N MET A 83 -22.99 -31.98 -3.88
CA MET A 83 -24.19 -32.21 -4.68
C MET A 83 -24.15 -33.53 -5.47
N MET A 84 -22.97 -33.92 -6.00
CA MET A 84 -22.80 -35.20 -6.69
C MET A 84 -22.96 -36.40 -5.75
N VAL A 85 -22.48 -36.29 -4.49
CA VAL A 85 -22.66 -37.33 -3.47
C VAL A 85 -24.14 -37.48 -3.10
N GLU A 86 -24.85 -36.36 -2.92
CA GLU A 86 -26.30 -36.37 -2.66
C GLU A 86 -27.12 -36.98 -3.81
N GLN A 87 -26.80 -36.63 -5.06
CA GLN A 87 -27.45 -37.24 -6.23
C GLN A 87 -27.23 -38.75 -6.29
N LYS A 88 -26.01 -39.22 -6.01
CA LYS A 88 -25.71 -40.66 -5.97
C LYS A 88 -26.52 -41.37 -4.89
N ALA A 89 -26.58 -40.79 -3.68
CA ALA A 89 -27.38 -41.35 -2.59
C ALA A 89 -28.89 -41.39 -2.92
N LEU A 90 -29.41 -40.37 -3.60
CA LEU A 90 -30.80 -40.34 -4.06
C LEU A 90 -31.08 -41.43 -5.10
N LYS A 91 -30.16 -41.62 -6.05
CA LYS A 91 -30.25 -42.67 -7.07
C LYS A 91 -30.31 -44.07 -6.44
N GLU A 92 -29.43 -44.34 -5.48
CA GLU A 92 -29.43 -45.60 -4.73
C GLU A 92 -30.74 -45.83 -3.95
N LYS A 93 -31.34 -44.77 -3.39
CA LYS A 93 -32.66 -44.86 -2.75
C LYS A 93 -33.77 -45.19 -3.75
N MET A 94 -33.75 -44.59 -4.93
CA MET A 94 -34.74 -44.89 -5.99
C MET A 94 -34.63 -46.35 -6.46
N GLU A 95 -33.42 -46.84 -6.67
CA GLU A 95 -33.17 -48.23 -7.09
C GLU A 95 -33.66 -49.23 -6.02
N LYS A 96 -33.46 -48.94 -4.73
CA LYS A 96 -34.03 -49.75 -3.63
C LYS A 96 -35.55 -49.76 -3.62
N ILE A 97 -36.20 -48.63 -3.94
CA ILE A 97 -37.66 -48.56 -4.04
C ILE A 97 -38.16 -49.40 -5.22
N GLU A 98 -37.45 -49.36 -6.36
CA GLU A 98 -37.79 -50.11 -7.57
C GLU A 98 -37.64 -51.62 -7.35
N GLN A 99 -36.53 -52.07 -6.74
CA GLN A 99 -36.36 -53.46 -6.32
C GLN A 99 -37.43 -53.92 -5.33
N LYS A 100 -37.88 -53.04 -4.43
CA LYS A 100 -38.98 -53.35 -3.49
C LYS A 100 -40.32 -53.48 -4.22
N LYS A 101 -40.57 -52.67 -5.25
CA LYS A 101 -41.76 -52.80 -6.12
C LYS A 101 -41.72 -54.13 -6.87
N GLU A 102 -40.60 -54.47 -7.50
CA GLU A 102 -40.45 -55.75 -8.22
C GLU A 102 -40.66 -56.95 -7.29
N LYS A 103 -40.04 -56.96 -6.11
CA LYS A 103 -40.29 -58.01 -5.11
C LYS A 103 -41.75 -58.11 -4.65
N ASN A 104 -42.47 -56.99 -4.57
CA ASN A 104 -43.91 -57.00 -4.28
C ASN A 104 -44.77 -57.41 -5.49
N THR A 105 -44.24 -57.35 -6.72
CA THR A 105 -44.93 -57.77 -7.94
C THR A 105 -44.68 -59.26 -8.27
N ILE A 106 -43.64 -59.86 -7.66
CA ILE A 106 -43.33 -61.31 -7.69
C ILE A 106 -44.05 -62.06 -6.55
N PHE A 107 -45.14 -61.52 -6.03
CA PHE A 107 -46.33 -62.38 -5.93
C PHE A 107 -47.10 -62.13 -7.21
N PRO A 108 -46.89 -62.97 -8.25
CA PRO A 108 -47.90 -63.05 -9.26
C PRO A 108 -49.19 -63.34 -8.48
N ASN A 109 -50.20 -62.53 -8.75
CA ASN A 109 -51.54 -63.05 -8.86
C ASN A 109 -51.54 -64.08 -10.03
N LEU A 110 -50.67 -65.10 -9.95
CA LEU A 110 -50.88 -66.41 -10.55
C LEU A 110 -52.10 -66.84 -9.77
N SER A 111 -53.26 -66.47 -10.31
CA SER A 111 -54.49 -67.07 -9.88
C SER A 111 -54.17 -68.56 -9.90
N THR A 112 -54.45 -69.23 -8.78
CA THR A 112 -54.37 -70.68 -8.60
C THR A 112 -54.90 -71.47 -9.82
N SER A 113 -55.64 -70.82 -10.73
CA SER A 113 -56.07 -71.25 -12.05
C SER A 113 -54.98 -71.72 -13.02
N GLU A 114 -53.81 -71.07 -13.17
CA GLU A 114 -52.86 -71.48 -14.24
C GLU A 114 -52.06 -72.73 -13.86
N GLU A 115 -51.58 -72.80 -12.62
CA GLU A 115 -50.97 -74.04 -12.09
C GLU A 115 -52.01 -75.16 -11.95
N MET A 116 -53.26 -74.87 -11.57
CA MET A 116 -54.36 -75.85 -11.67
C MET A 116 -54.61 -76.28 -13.11
N SER A 117 -54.54 -75.39 -14.09
CA SER A 117 -54.82 -75.73 -15.50
C SER A 117 -53.76 -76.67 -16.07
N VAL A 118 -52.48 -76.46 -15.74
CA VAL A 118 -51.40 -77.37 -16.14
C VAL A 118 -51.52 -78.73 -15.44
N LEU A 119 -51.88 -78.76 -14.15
CA LEU A 119 -52.14 -79.99 -13.41
C LEU A 119 -53.37 -80.76 -13.93
N ILE A 120 -54.48 -80.07 -14.23
CA ILE A 120 -55.70 -80.64 -14.79
C ILE A 120 -55.44 -81.18 -16.20
N ALA A 121 -54.66 -80.48 -17.03
CA ALA A 121 -54.27 -80.96 -18.35
C ALA A 121 -53.42 -82.24 -18.27
N ARG A 122 -52.48 -82.31 -17.32
CA ARG A 122 -51.63 -83.49 -17.09
C ARG A 122 -52.43 -84.69 -16.57
N ILE A 123 -53.41 -84.45 -15.69
CA ILE A 123 -54.33 -85.49 -15.19
C ILE A 123 -55.24 -85.99 -16.32
N ALA A 124 -55.69 -85.11 -17.22
CA ALA A 124 -56.50 -85.49 -18.37
C ALA A 124 -55.72 -86.29 -19.43
N GLU A 125 -54.43 -86.01 -19.63
CA GLU A 125 -53.55 -86.81 -20.50
C GLU A 125 -53.31 -88.21 -19.93
N LEU A 126 -53.04 -88.32 -18.62
CA LEU A 126 -52.82 -89.60 -17.95
C LEU A 126 -54.08 -90.48 -17.97
N ASN A 127 -55.28 -89.89 -17.85
CA ASN A 127 -56.53 -90.64 -17.93
C ASN A 127 -56.87 -91.10 -19.36
N ARG A 128 -56.44 -90.38 -20.41
CA ARG A 128 -56.61 -90.83 -21.81
C ARG A 128 -55.67 -91.97 -22.19
N ALA A 129 -54.49 -92.06 -21.58
CA ALA A 129 -53.56 -93.17 -21.82
C ALA A 129 -54.04 -94.51 -21.25
N ASN A 130 -55.00 -94.50 -20.31
CA ASN A 130 -55.50 -95.69 -19.60
C ASN A 130 -56.87 -96.20 -20.09
N THR A 131 -57.45 -95.62 -21.15
CA THR A 131 -58.74 -96.07 -21.71
C THR A 131 -58.63 -96.30 -23.22
N VAL A 132 -57.95 -97.37 -23.62
CA VAL A 132 -58.24 -98.05 -24.88
C VAL A 132 -58.26 -99.56 -24.64
N GLU A 133 -59.47 -100.11 -24.78
CA GLU A 133 -59.83 -101.52 -24.79
C GLU A 133 -59.41 -102.24 -26.10
N PRO A 134 -59.50 -103.59 -26.14
CA PRO A 134 -58.70 -104.46 -27.01
C PRO A 134 -59.45 -104.93 -28.29
N SER A 135 -58.71 -105.25 -29.37
CA SER A 135 -59.11 -106.36 -30.26
C SER A 135 -57.99 -106.82 -31.23
N LEU A 136 -57.82 -108.15 -31.28
CA LEU A 136 -57.49 -109.02 -32.43
C LEU A 136 -56.03 -109.20 -32.93
N ALA A 137 -55.53 -110.42 -32.60
CA ALA A 137 -55.04 -111.47 -33.51
C ALA A 137 -53.61 -111.41 -34.09
N CYS A 138 -52.71 -112.26 -33.56
CA CYS A 138 -52.18 -113.51 -34.18
C CYS A 138 -50.83 -113.86 -33.51
N SER A 139 -50.78 -114.84 -32.60
CA SER A 139 -50.32 -116.23 -32.84
C SER A 139 -48.80 -116.37 -33.05
N CYS A 140 -48.06 -116.66 -31.96
CA CYS A 140 -47.44 -117.97 -31.75
C CYS A 140 -46.76 -118.02 -30.37
N ASP A 141 -47.16 -119.03 -29.59
CA ASP A 141 -46.63 -119.43 -28.29
C ASP A 141 -45.15 -119.85 -28.37
N LEU A 142 -44.39 -119.64 -27.27
CA LEU A 142 -43.91 -120.76 -26.42
C LEU A 142 -42.95 -120.28 -25.30
N PHE A 143 -43.27 -120.76 -24.10
CA PHE A 143 -42.48 -120.89 -22.86
C PHE A 143 -42.28 -119.66 -21.95
N GLY A 144 -42.78 -119.81 -20.70
CA GLY A 144 -42.19 -119.14 -19.53
C GLY A 144 -43.14 -118.37 -18.61
N GLN A 145 -44.37 -118.85 -18.38
CA GLN A 145 -45.19 -118.40 -17.27
C GLN A 145 -44.58 -118.95 -15.97
N ASP A 146 -43.94 -118.06 -15.19
CA ASP A 146 -43.79 -118.11 -13.71
C ASP A 146 -42.71 -117.12 -13.18
N GLY A 147 -42.14 -116.24 -14.02
CA GLY A 147 -41.22 -115.18 -13.58
C GLY A 147 -41.83 -113.78 -13.43
N ASN A 148 -43.05 -113.55 -13.93
CA ASN A 148 -43.55 -112.19 -14.19
C ASN A 148 -44.06 -111.44 -12.95
N ALA A 149 -44.43 -112.16 -11.88
CA ALA A 149 -44.79 -111.56 -10.60
C ALA A 149 -43.56 -111.11 -9.78
N ILE A 150 -42.42 -111.80 -9.93
CA ILE A 150 -41.16 -111.44 -9.27
C ILE A 150 -40.48 -110.27 -9.99
N ALA A 151 -40.57 -110.22 -11.33
CA ALA A 151 -40.02 -109.13 -12.12
C ALA A 151 -40.73 -107.79 -11.86
N ALA A 152 -42.07 -107.79 -11.73
CA ALA A 152 -42.84 -106.58 -11.42
C ALA A 152 -42.56 -106.04 -10.01
N ASP A 153 -42.43 -106.90 -8.99
CA ASP A 153 -42.09 -106.49 -7.62
C ASP A 153 -40.66 -105.93 -7.52
N GLN A 154 -39.70 -106.54 -8.23
CA GLN A 154 -38.34 -106.02 -8.31
C GLN A 154 -38.27 -104.68 -9.07
N LEU A 155 -39.03 -104.53 -10.16
CA LEU A 155 -39.08 -103.27 -10.91
C LEU A 155 -39.70 -102.14 -10.07
N THR A 156 -40.75 -102.45 -9.30
CA THR A 156 -41.40 -101.49 -8.40
C THR A 156 -40.43 -101.05 -7.30
N LYS A 157 -39.69 -101.98 -6.69
CA LYS A 157 -38.62 -101.67 -5.72
C LYS A 157 -37.48 -100.85 -6.31
N ILE A 158 -37.11 -101.10 -7.57
CA ILE A 158 -36.08 -100.31 -8.26
C ILE A 158 -36.57 -98.89 -8.53
N LEU A 159 -37.81 -98.72 -9.01
CA LEU A 159 -38.42 -97.41 -9.26
C LEU A 159 -38.59 -96.59 -7.97
N GLU A 160 -39.00 -97.24 -6.88
CA GLU A 160 -39.12 -96.61 -5.56
C GLU A 160 -37.76 -96.12 -5.06
N LYS A 161 -36.70 -96.93 -5.25
CA LYS A 161 -35.33 -96.56 -4.90
C LYS A 161 -34.75 -95.46 -5.78
N ILE A 162 -35.10 -95.41 -7.07
CA ILE A 162 -34.72 -94.33 -7.98
C ILE A 162 -35.39 -93.03 -7.56
N SER A 163 -36.70 -93.07 -7.26
CA SER A 163 -37.44 -91.91 -6.74
C SER A 163 -36.83 -91.39 -5.42
N GLU A 164 -36.43 -92.29 -4.54
CA GLU A 164 -35.79 -91.94 -3.26
C GLU A 164 -34.39 -91.35 -3.44
N MET A 165 -33.58 -91.90 -4.37
CA MET A 165 -32.28 -91.32 -4.74
C MET A 165 -32.39 -89.95 -5.41
N GLU A 166 -33.35 -89.74 -6.31
CA GLU A 166 -33.60 -88.43 -6.93
C GLU A 166 -34.02 -87.39 -5.89
N LYS A 167 -34.85 -87.79 -4.92
CA LYS A 167 -35.28 -86.92 -3.82
C LYS A 167 -34.10 -86.54 -2.93
N GLN A 168 -33.22 -87.48 -2.61
CA GLN A 168 -31.99 -87.23 -1.84
C GLN A 168 -31.02 -86.34 -2.61
N GLN A 169 -30.84 -86.56 -3.91
CA GLN A 169 -29.95 -85.76 -4.74
C GLN A 169 -30.46 -84.32 -4.91
N LYS A 170 -31.77 -84.14 -5.07
CA LYS A 170 -32.40 -82.81 -5.13
C LYS A 170 -32.25 -82.07 -3.80
N GLN A 171 -32.45 -82.77 -2.67
CA GLN A 171 -32.27 -82.20 -1.34
C GLN A 171 -30.80 -81.87 -1.04
N GLN A 172 -29.84 -82.69 -1.49
CA GLN A 172 -28.42 -82.37 -1.41
C GLN A 172 -28.07 -81.15 -2.25
N ASN A 173 -28.57 -81.04 -3.49
CA ASN A 173 -28.31 -79.90 -4.35
C ASN A 173 -28.90 -78.59 -3.78
N GLU A 174 -30.11 -78.62 -3.24
CA GLU A 174 -30.75 -77.48 -2.55
C GLU A 174 -29.96 -77.07 -1.31
N ASN A 175 -29.51 -78.02 -0.49
CA ASN A 175 -28.72 -77.73 0.70
C ASN A 175 -27.33 -77.16 0.33
N THR A 176 -26.70 -77.67 -0.72
CA THR A 176 -25.38 -77.20 -1.17
C THR A 176 -25.47 -75.79 -1.74
N THR A 177 -26.45 -75.53 -2.62
CA THR A 177 -26.67 -74.17 -3.16
C THR A 177 -27.06 -73.16 -2.10
N LYS A 178 -27.87 -73.55 -1.11
CA LYS A 178 -28.22 -72.67 0.02
C LYS A 178 -27.01 -72.33 0.88
N ALA A 179 -26.17 -73.32 1.21
CA ALA A 179 -24.95 -73.09 1.99
C ALA A 179 -23.96 -72.18 1.25
N THR A 180 -23.75 -72.39 -0.06
CA THR A 180 -22.86 -71.53 -0.86
C THR A 180 -23.41 -70.09 -0.98
N ALA A 181 -24.72 -69.92 -1.10
CA ALA A 181 -25.34 -68.59 -1.16
C ALA A 181 -25.23 -67.84 0.19
N GLU A 182 -25.40 -68.54 1.32
CA GLU A 182 -25.24 -67.95 2.66
C GLU A 182 -23.79 -67.53 2.94
N GLU A 183 -22.81 -68.32 2.48
CA GLU A 183 -21.39 -68.00 2.60
C GLU A 183 -21.01 -66.80 1.72
N GLN A 184 -21.47 -66.76 0.46
CA GLN A 184 -21.26 -65.60 -0.42
C GLN A 184 -21.93 -64.33 0.11
N PHE A 185 -23.13 -64.44 0.68
CA PHE A 185 -23.83 -63.29 1.27
C PHE A 185 -23.09 -62.77 2.51
N SER A 186 -22.58 -63.66 3.36
CA SER A 186 -21.79 -63.29 4.53
C SER A 186 -20.47 -62.62 4.14
N GLN A 187 -19.80 -63.11 3.09
CA GLN A 187 -18.61 -62.50 2.52
C GLN A 187 -18.90 -61.09 1.97
N LEU A 188 -20.01 -60.92 1.23
CA LEU A 188 -20.43 -59.62 0.69
C LEU A 188 -20.73 -58.60 1.79
N GLN A 189 -21.38 -59.02 2.89
CA GLN A 189 -21.64 -58.14 4.03
C GLN A 189 -20.35 -57.67 4.70
N ASN A 190 -19.37 -58.56 4.84
CA ASN A 190 -18.06 -58.20 5.40
C ASN A 190 -17.29 -57.23 4.48
N ASP A 191 -17.33 -57.45 3.17
CA ASP A 191 -16.68 -56.58 2.20
C ASP A 191 -17.36 -55.20 2.13
N GLN A 192 -18.70 -55.14 2.21
CA GLN A 192 -19.43 -53.87 2.35
C GLN A 192 -19.04 -53.14 3.64
N LYS A 193 -18.94 -53.84 4.78
CA LYS A 193 -18.54 -53.24 6.06
C LYS A 193 -17.12 -52.66 5.99
N LYS A 194 -16.17 -53.42 5.44
CA LYS A 194 -14.80 -52.94 5.22
C LYS A 194 -14.74 -51.71 4.30
N LEU A 195 -15.58 -51.69 3.25
CA LEU A 195 -15.66 -50.54 2.35
C LEU A 195 -16.19 -49.30 3.07
N PHE A 196 -17.22 -49.44 3.91
CA PHE A 196 -17.76 -48.34 4.72
C PHE A 196 -16.74 -47.80 5.72
N GLU A 197 -16.00 -48.67 6.41
CA GLU A 197 -14.93 -48.27 7.32
C GLU A 197 -13.84 -47.47 6.58
N LYS A 198 -13.44 -47.92 5.37
CA LYS A 198 -12.46 -47.22 4.54
C LYS A 198 -12.95 -45.86 4.04
N ILE A 199 -14.23 -45.74 3.67
CA ILE A 199 -14.83 -44.45 3.28
C ILE A 199 -14.82 -43.47 4.44
N SER A 200 -15.20 -43.92 5.65
CA SER A 200 -15.19 -43.10 6.86
C SER A 200 -13.78 -42.60 7.22
N GLU A 201 -12.77 -43.45 7.05
CA GLU A 201 -11.37 -43.08 7.29
C GLU A 201 -10.85 -42.06 6.25
N MET A 202 -11.19 -42.23 4.96
CA MET A 202 -10.86 -41.26 3.92
C MET A 202 -11.55 -39.91 4.15
N GLU A 203 -12.83 -39.89 4.53
CA GLU A 203 -13.55 -38.65 4.86
C GLU A 203 -12.89 -37.91 6.02
N LYS A 204 -12.47 -38.64 7.06
CA LYS A 204 -11.77 -38.05 8.21
C LYS A 204 -10.42 -37.45 7.81
N GLN A 205 -9.63 -38.14 6.99
CA GLN A 205 -8.37 -37.63 6.47
C GLN A 205 -8.56 -36.39 5.59
N GLN A 206 -9.57 -36.40 4.72
CA GLN A 206 -9.89 -35.28 3.84
C GLN A 206 -10.33 -34.05 4.65
N LYS A 207 -11.15 -34.24 5.70
CA LYS A 207 -11.57 -33.16 6.59
C LYS A 207 -10.38 -32.54 7.32
N GLN A 208 -9.47 -33.35 7.84
CA GLN A 208 -8.27 -32.88 8.54
C GLN A 208 -7.30 -32.15 7.59
N GLN A 209 -7.15 -32.62 6.35
CA GLN A 209 -6.33 -31.96 5.34
C GLN A 209 -6.94 -30.60 4.94
N ASN A 210 -8.27 -30.53 4.80
CA ASN A 210 -8.97 -29.28 4.54
C ASN A 210 -8.77 -28.28 5.68
N GLU A 211 -9.00 -28.67 6.94
CA GLU A 211 -8.82 -27.81 8.13
C GLU A 211 -7.39 -27.24 8.24
N ASN A 212 -6.37 -28.07 7.99
CA ASN A 212 -4.97 -27.62 8.00
C ASN A 212 -4.70 -26.61 6.87
N THR A 213 -5.28 -26.82 5.69
CA THR A 213 -5.12 -25.93 4.54
C THR A 213 -5.79 -24.59 4.79
N THR A 214 -7.03 -24.57 5.32
CA THR A 214 -7.74 -23.32 5.65
C THR A 214 -6.98 -22.51 6.70
N LYS A 215 -6.43 -23.16 7.74
CA LYS A 215 -5.66 -22.46 8.77
C LYS A 215 -4.39 -21.82 8.20
N ALA A 216 -3.62 -22.55 7.40
CA ALA A 216 -2.42 -22.00 6.77
C ALA A 216 -2.73 -20.81 5.84
N THR A 217 -3.83 -20.87 5.07
CA THR A 217 -4.26 -19.74 4.23
C THR A 217 -4.73 -18.54 5.05
N ALA A 218 -5.40 -18.75 6.18
CA ALA A 218 -5.87 -17.67 7.05
C ALA A 218 -4.69 -16.93 7.73
N ASP A 219 -3.68 -17.67 8.17
CA ASP A 219 -2.45 -17.10 8.75
C ASP A 219 -1.68 -16.30 7.70
N GLN A 220 -1.54 -16.83 6.48
CA GLN A 220 -0.88 -16.14 5.37
C GLN A 220 -1.62 -14.86 4.97
N PHE A 221 -2.96 -14.89 4.93
CA PHE A 221 -3.79 -13.73 4.64
C PHE A 221 -3.68 -12.64 5.73
N SER A 222 -3.68 -13.04 7.01
CA SER A 222 -3.50 -12.12 8.13
C SER A 222 -2.13 -11.44 8.09
N LYS A 223 -1.08 -12.18 7.74
CA LYS A 223 0.27 -11.62 7.55
C LYS A 223 0.29 -10.59 6.42
N MET A 224 -0.32 -10.90 5.29
CA MET A 224 -0.38 -10.01 4.13
C MET A 224 -1.16 -8.71 4.43
N GLN A 225 -2.26 -8.79 5.18
CA GLN A 225 -2.99 -7.59 5.62
C GLN A 225 -2.15 -6.67 6.51
N ASN A 226 -1.35 -7.24 7.42
CA ASN A 226 -0.46 -6.46 8.27
C ASN A 226 0.65 -5.77 7.46
N ASP A 227 1.27 -6.49 6.52
CA ASP A 227 2.31 -5.92 5.64
C ASP A 227 1.73 -4.77 4.79
N GLN A 228 0.50 -4.91 4.29
CA GLN A 228 -0.19 -3.85 3.57
C GLN A 228 -0.42 -2.59 4.43
N LYS A 229 -0.83 -2.78 5.70
CA LYS A 229 -1.03 -1.67 6.64
C LYS A 229 0.27 -0.93 6.94
N ILE A 230 1.38 -1.66 7.11
CA ILE A 230 2.72 -1.08 7.33
C ILE A 230 3.17 -0.28 6.10
N LEU A 231 3.00 -0.83 4.90
CA LEU A 231 3.36 -0.14 3.65
C LEU A 231 2.57 1.15 3.45
N LEU A 232 1.26 1.13 3.74
CA LEU A 232 0.41 2.33 3.66
C LEU A 232 0.85 3.41 4.65
N GLY A 233 1.26 3.02 5.87
CA GLY A 233 1.84 3.94 6.85
C GLY A 233 3.09 4.65 6.32
N LYS A 234 4.04 3.88 5.75
CA LYS A 234 5.27 4.42 5.16
C LYS A 234 4.98 5.35 3.97
N PHE A 235 3.99 5.03 3.14
CA PHE A 235 3.61 5.88 2.01
C PHE A 235 3.10 7.26 2.46
N ASN A 236 2.24 7.29 3.48
CA ASN A 236 1.70 8.54 4.02
C ASN A 236 2.78 9.42 4.66
N GLU A 237 3.77 8.80 5.31
CA GLU A 237 4.92 9.50 5.88
C GLU A 237 5.79 10.13 4.79
N LEU A 238 6.08 9.38 3.72
CA LEU A 238 6.85 9.87 2.58
C LEU A 238 6.12 10.98 1.81
N GLU A 239 4.79 10.93 1.70
CA GLU A 239 4.00 12.00 1.09
C GLU A 239 4.08 13.30 1.93
N LYS A 240 4.02 13.20 3.25
CA LYS A 240 4.20 14.35 4.16
C LYS A 240 5.60 14.95 4.00
N GLU A 241 6.62 14.11 3.93
CA GLU A 241 8.00 14.55 3.72
C GLU A 241 8.16 15.26 2.37
N GLN A 242 7.58 14.73 1.29
CA GLN A 242 7.61 15.37 -0.02
C GLN A 242 6.89 16.73 -0.03
N LYS A 243 5.74 16.84 0.64
CA LYS A 243 5.02 18.13 0.77
C LYS A 243 5.86 19.15 1.53
N LEU A 244 6.49 18.73 2.64
CA LEU A 244 7.39 19.58 3.41
C LEU A 244 8.60 20.03 2.58
N ARG A 245 9.26 19.11 1.86
CA ARG A 245 10.37 19.44 0.97
C ARG A 245 9.98 20.43 -0.12
N LYS A 246 8.81 20.27 -0.75
CA LYS A 246 8.30 21.24 -1.75
C LYS A 246 8.02 22.61 -1.14
N ALA A 247 7.43 22.65 0.05
CA ALA A 247 7.21 23.91 0.76
C ALA A 247 8.56 24.60 1.06
N LEU A 248 9.53 23.86 1.60
CA LEU A 248 10.88 24.36 1.86
C LEU A 248 11.59 24.84 0.59
N LEU A 249 11.39 24.17 -0.54
CA LEU A 249 11.98 24.57 -1.82
C LEU A 249 11.37 25.88 -2.33
N ASN A 250 10.06 26.07 -2.18
CA ASN A 250 9.38 27.31 -2.54
C ASN A 250 9.82 28.49 -1.65
N PHE A 251 10.04 28.26 -0.36
CA PHE A 251 10.61 29.28 0.53
C PHE A 251 12.04 29.68 0.14
N ARG A 252 12.82 28.75 -0.44
CA ARG A 252 14.21 28.95 -0.88
C ARG A 252 14.33 29.56 -2.29
N GLN A 253 13.22 29.90 -2.93
CA GLN A 253 13.19 30.58 -4.23
C GLN A 253 12.43 31.90 -4.12
N ASN A 254 12.77 32.71 -3.12
CA ASN A 254 12.27 34.06 -3.02
C ASN A 254 12.98 34.98 -4.03
N TYR A 255 12.36 36.10 -4.34
CA TYR A 255 12.85 37.12 -5.26
C TYR A 255 12.16 38.44 -5.01
N TRP A 256 12.66 39.54 -5.56
CA TRP A 256 12.04 40.85 -5.37
C TRP A 256 10.68 40.95 -6.10
N ASP A 257 9.63 41.39 -5.40
CA ASP A 257 8.30 41.53 -6.01
C ASP A 257 8.25 42.77 -6.89
N ALA A 258 8.15 42.56 -8.21
CA ALA A 258 8.04 43.63 -9.19
C ALA A 258 6.80 44.52 -9.00
N ASN A 259 5.79 44.05 -8.25
CA ASN A 259 4.59 44.84 -7.96
C ASN A 259 4.70 45.63 -6.63
N ALA A 260 5.60 45.26 -5.73
CA ALA A 260 5.77 45.91 -4.42
C ALA A 260 6.89 46.97 -4.50
N PHE A 261 6.80 47.82 -5.52
CA PHE A 261 7.90 48.59 -6.07
C PHE A 261 7.57 50.08 -6.14
N GLN A 262 8.58 50.93 -5.92
CA GLN A 262 8.51 52.37 -6.14
C GLN A 262 9.10 52.70 -7.51
N GLU A 263 8.53 53.70 -8.20
CA GLU A 263 8.85 54.05 -9.60
C GLU A 263 10.35 54.32 -9.85
N GLU A 264 11.09 54.67 -8.80
CA GLU A 264 12.50 55.03 -8.84
C GLU A 264 13.46 53.84 -8.77
N LEU A 265 13.00 52.64 -8.43
CA LEU A 265 13.83 51.43 -8.47
C LEU A 265 13.85 50.85 -9.88
N GLN A 266 14.67 49.82 -10.10
CA GLN A 266 14.61 48.94 -11.26
C GLN A 266 15.03 47.56 -10.80
N ILE A 267 14.20 46.56 -11.09
CA ILE A 267 14.56 45.16 -10.87
C ILE A 267 15.14 44.62 -12.17
N ILE A 268 16.37 44.11 -12.10
CA ILE A 268 17.16 43.70 -13.26
C ILE A 268 17.49 42.20 -13.16
N GLY A 269 17.68 41.56 -14.31
CA GLY A 269 18.25 40.22 -14.40
C GLY A 269 17.25 39.07 -14.32
N TYR A 270 17.78 37.86 -14.41
CA TYR A 270 16.99 36.63 -14.32
C TYR A 270 16.56 36.41 -12.86
N LYS A 271 15.26 36.09 -12.65
CA LYS A 271 14.65 35.87 -11.33
C LYS A 271 14.55 37.08 -10.41
N ASN A 272 14.63 38.32 -10.92
CA ASN A 272 14.35 39.52 -10.11
C ASN A 272 15.20 39.61 -8.84
N LEU A 273 16.51 39.36 -8.95
CA LEU A 273 17.42 39.34 -7.80
C LEU A 273 18.25 40.62 -7.66
N THR A 274 18.45 41.35 -8.76
CA THR A 274 19.19 42.61 -8.76
C THR A 274 18.23 43.78 -8.63
N VAL A 275 18.56 44.73 -7.75
CA VAL A 275 17.81 45.97 -7.55
C VAL A 275 18.77 47.12 -7.77
N GLN A 276 18.38 48.08 -8.60
CA GLN A 276 19.10 49.32 -8.82
C GLN A 276 18.17 50.50 -8.56
N CYS A 277 18.67 51.57 -7.96
CA CYS A 277 17.97 52.84 -7.89
C CYS A 277 18.31 53.69 -9.11
N ASN A 278 17.32 54.14 -9.88
CA ASN A 278 17.52 54.93 -11.10
C ASN A 278 16.97 56.37 -10.99
N GLY A 279 16.33 56.74 -9.88
CA GLY A 279 15.81 58.09 -9.69
C GLY A 279 16.94 59.13 -9.55
N ASN A 280 16.82 60.29 -10.20
CA ASN A 280 17.82 61.36 -10.11
C ASN A 280 17.83 62.04 -8.72
N ASP A 281 16.67 62.08 -8.06
CA ASP A 281 16.46 62.62 -6.70
C ASP A 281 15.76 61.57 -5.83
N CYS A 282 16.23 60.32 -5.89
CA CYS A 282 15.62 59.27 -5.10
C CYS A 282 15.75 59.60 -3.61
N GLY A 283 14.60 59.65 -2.94
CA GLY A 283 14.54 59.48 -1.50
C GLY A 283 14.69 58.01 -1.15
N TRP A 284 14.23 57.63 0.04
CA TRP A 284 14.22 56.23 0.45
C TRP A 284 13.34 55.38 -0.46
N CYS A 285 13.99 54.48 -1.20
CA CYS A 285 13.35 53.49 -2.04
C CYS A 285 13.36 52.14 -1.36
N PHE A 286 12.24 51.42 -1.39
CA PHE A 286 12.10 50.11 -0.76
C PHE A 286 11.61 49.07 -1.76
N VAL A 287 12.11 47.85 -1.63
CA VAL A 287 11.53 46.68 -2.30
C VAL A 287 11.47 45.52 -1.33
N PHE A 288 10.37 44.77 -1.43
CA PHE A 288 10.09 43.60 -0.61
C PHE A 288 10.23 42.34 -1.44
N ALA A 289 10.64 41.26 -0.80
CA ALA A 289 10.60 39.96 -1.44
C ALA A 289 9.15 39.49 -1.64
N LYS A 290 8.93 38.64 -2.64
CA LYS A 290 7.61 38.17 -3.07
C LYS A 290 6.85 37.42 -1.99
N HIS A 291 7.58 36.61 -1.23
CA HIS A 291 7.01 35.78 -0.19
C HIS A 291 7.46 36.25 1.18
N SER A 292 6.52 36.32 2.12
CA SER A 292 6.83 36.46 3.54
C SER A 292 7.30 35.15 4.15
N ILE A 293 7.87 35.27 5.34
CA ILE A 293 8.30 34.20 6.22
C ILE A 293 7.34 34.19 7.39
N LEU A 294 6.80 33.02 7.72
CA LEU A 294 5.96 32.85 8.90
C LEU A 294 6.85 32.41 10.07
N LEU A 295 6.84 33.16 11.16
CA LEU A 295 7.55 32.80 12.40
C LEU A 295 6.72 31.86 13.27
N ASN A 296 6.35 30.70 12.72
CA ASN A 296 5.64 29.68 13.48
C ASN A 296 6.58 29.02 14.50
N ASN A 297 6.18 28.97 15.77
CA ASN A 297 6.92 28.29 16.85
C ASN A 297 7.17 26.79 16.62
N ASN A 298 6.45 26.16 15.69
CA ASN A 298 6.54 24.73 15.41
C ASN A 298 7.55 24.38 14.29
N SER A 299 8.12 25.37 13.60
CA SER A 299 9.22 25.13 12.65
C SER A 299 10.55 25.46 13.32
N SER A 300 11.48 24.50 13.32
CA SER A 300 12.89 24.74 13.69
C SER A 300 13.71 25.28 12.51
N ASP A 301 13.04 26.01 11.61
CA ASP A 301 13.62 26.44 10.35
C ASP A 301 14.34 27.78 10.53
N ILE A 302 15.48 27.90 9.85
CA ILE A 302 16.20 29.16 9.72
C ILE A 302 15.90 29.69 8.33
N PHE A 303 15.35 30.89 8.24
CA PHE A 303 15.33 31.64 7.00
C PHE A 303 16.55 32.55 6.96
N TYR A 304 17.27 32.55 5.85
CA TYR A 304 18.46 33.36 5.68
C TYR A 304 18.63 33.73 4.21
N TYR A 305 19.12 34.93 3.95
CA TYR A 305 19.45 35.42 2.61
C TYR A 305 20.67 36.35 2.69
N GLU A 306 21.41 36.43 1.59
CA GLU A 306 22.56 37.34 1.45
C GLU A 306 22.29 38.41 0.40
N ILE A 307 22.94 39.55 0.57
CA ILE A 307 22.91 40.67 -0.36
C ILE A 307 24.35 41.06 -0.66
N SER A 308 24.71 41.02 -1.94
CA SER A 308 25.97 41.57 -2.46
C SER A 308 25.77 43.04 -2.79
N VAL A 309 26.64 43.90 -2.26
CA VAL A 309 26.60 45.34 -2.54
C VAL A 309 27.47 45.63 -3.76
N GLU A 310 26.84 45.89 -4.91
CA GLU A 310 27.55 46.14 -6.17
C GLU A 310 27.91 47.61 -6.37
N ASN A 311 27.03 48.52 -5.95
CA ASN A 311 27.28 49.94 -5.97
C ASN A 311 26.61 50.61 -4.78
N LYS A 312 27.28 51.58 -4.17
CA LYS A 312 26.78 52.31 -3.01
C LYS A 312 27.35 53.71 -2.96
N LYS A 313 26.49 54.73 -2.94
CA LYS A 313 26.91 56.12 -2.75
C LYS A 313 26.88 56.56 -1.29
N ASN A 314 25.76 56.42 -0.59
CA ASN A 314 25.65 56.87 0.81
C ASN A 314 25.16 55.78 1.76
N PHE A 315 23.86 55.48 1.74
CA PHE A 315 23.19 54.76 2.83
C PHE A 315 22.27 53.65 2.30
N MET A 316 22.39 52.47 2.89
CA MET A 316 21.53 51.31 2.61
C MET A 316 21.02 50.68 3.90
N ILE A 317 19.85 50.03 3.84
CA ILE A 317 19.25 49.26 4.94
C ILE A 317 18.78 47.91 4.42
N PHE A 318 19.17 46.84 5.09
CA PHE A 318 18.69 45.49 4.77
C PHE A 318 18.05 44.84 5.99
N GLY A 319 16.96 44.09 5.82
CA GLY A 319 16.28 43.54 6.99
C GLY A 319 14.99 42.76 6.73
N PHE A 320 14.17 42.68 7.77
CA PHE A 320 12.80 42.19 7.72
C PHE A 320 11.81 43.26 8.16
N ALA A 321 10.69 43.36 7.45
CA ALA A 321 9.52 44.12 7.89
C ALA A 321 8.42 43.15 8.32
N VAL A 322 7.78 43.41 9.46
CA VAL A 322 6.68 42.59 10.01
C VAL A 322 5.40 42.73 9.18
N LYS A 323 5.28 43.80 8.38
CA LYS A 323 4.19 44.04 7.44
C LYS A 323 4.76 44.77 6.23
N GLN A 324 4.20 44.55 5.05
CA GLN A 324 4.46 45.44 3.93
C GLN A 324 3.85 46.81 4.27
N PRO A 325 4.66 47.88 4.43
CA PRO A 325 4.16 49.20 4.75
C PRO A 325 3.25 49.66 3.63
N THR A 326 2.16 50.33 4.01
CA THR A 326 1.35 51.02 3.01
C THR A 326 2.14 52.19 2.42
N GLN A 327 1.79 52.61 1.20
CA GLN A 327 2.49 53.67 0.47
C GLN A 327 2.63 55.01 1.24
N TYR A 328 1.96 55.20 2.38
CA TYR A 328 2.01 56.41 3.20
C TYR A 328 2.86 56.28 4.48
N GLU A 329 3.28 55.08 4.88
CA GLU A 329 4.08 54.84 6.11
C GLU A 329 5.59 54.94 5.88
N ARG A 330 6.00 55.59 4.78
CA ARG A 330 7.34 55.58 4.14
C ARG A 330 8.54 55.97 5.00
N MET A 331 8.36 56.35 6.26
CA MET A 331 9.45 56.86 7.10
C MET A 331 9.61 56.16 8.44
N ILE A 332 8.74 55.21 8.79
CA ILE A 332 8.79 54.67 10.14
C ILE A 332 9.24 53.22 10.13
N ILE A 333 10.53 53.07 10.44
CA ILE A 333 11.29 51.85 10.77
C ILE A 333 10.60 50.98 11.85
N LYS A 334 9.48 51.44 12.46
CA LYS A 334 8.66 50.68 13.41
C LYS A 334 8.24 49.36 12.79
N SER A 335 8.41 48.29 13.54
CA SER A 335 8.15 46.93 13.07
C SER A 335 9.12 46.46 11.97
N THR A 336 10.34 47.01 11.91
CA THR A 336 11.43 46.45 11.10
C THR A 336 12.61 46.01 11.97
N HIS A 337 13.30 44.97 11.49
CA HIS A 337 14.52 44.43 12.08
C HIS A 337 15.58 44.51 11.00
N ALA A 338 16.55 45.41 11.15
CA ALA A 338 17.39 45.82 10.04
C ALA A 338 18.84 46.12 10.43
N TYR A 339 19.71 46.09 9.43
CA TYR A 339 21.13 46.34 9.50
C TYR A 339 21.51 47.34 8.42
N ASP A 340 21.95 48.52 8.83
CA ASP A 340 22.33 49.59 7.91
C ASP A 340 23.82 49.64 7.62
N SER A 341 24.14 50.32 6.53
CA SER A 341 25.51 50.38 6.01
C SER A 341 26.53 51.12 6.88
N HIS A 342 26.10 51.85 7.92
CA HIS A 342 26.99 52.46 8.89
C HIS A 342 27.28 51.56 10.10
N GLY A 343 26.76 50.32 10.09
CA GLY A 343 26.98 49.40 11.19
C GLY A 343 25.96 49.54 12.32
N ASN A 344 24.81 50.21 12.09
CA ASN A 344 23.76 50.24 13.09
C ASN A 344 22.81 49.04 12.93
N ILE A 345 22.39 48.48 14.07
CA ILE A 345 21.38 47.43 14.14
C ILE A 345 20.09 48.01 14.72
N TRP A 346 18.99 47.78 14.00
CA TRP A 346 17.65 48.25 14.31
C TRP A 346 16.78 47.05 14.64
N ILE A 347 16.13 47.07 15.81
CA ILE A 347 15.18 46.02 16.23
C ILE A 347 13.87 46.71 16.57
N ASN A 348 12.80 46.31 15.89
CA ASN A 348 11.48 46.92 15.99
C ASN A 348 11.50 48.45 15.78
N GLY A 349 12.34 48.94 14.87
CA GLY A 349 12.47 50.38 14.61
C GLY A 349 13.32 51.17 15.57
N GLU A 350 13.89 50.53 16.59
CA GLU A 350 14.79 51.18 17.53
C GLU A 350 16.22 50.74 17.27
N ARG A 351 17.14 51.70 17.17
CA ARG A 351 18.56 51.39 17.10
C ARG A 351 19.00 50.78 18.42
N LYS A 352 19.44 49.52 18.38
CA LYS A 352 19.95 48.79 19.55
C LYS A 352 21.46 48.85 19.67
N GLU A 353 22.17 48.95 18.55
CA GLU A 353 23.62 48.87 18.54
C GLU A 353 24.21 49.73 17.41
N ARG A 354 25.45 50.18 17.61
CA ARG A 354 26.23 50.89 16.60
C ARG A 354 27.69 50.49 16.73
N ASN A 355 28.20 49.78 15.74
CA ASN A 355 29.61 49.45 15.66
C ASN A 355 30.15 49.69 14.25
N ALA A 356 31.09 50.62 14.13
CA ALA A 356 31.70 51.00 12.85
C ALA A 356 32.44 49.84 12.16
N GLN A 357 32.91 48.84 12.92
CA GLN A 357 33.52 47.62 12.35
C GLN A 357 32.50 46.80 11.55
N TYR A 358 31.21 46.97 11.84
CA TYR A 358 30.12 46.36 11.09
C TYR A 358 29.58 47.29 10.01
N SER A 359 30.21 48.42 9.69
CA SER A 359 29.86 49.15 8.47
C SER A 359 30.14 48.29 7.23
N TYR A 360 29.38 48.49 6.15
CA TYR A 360 29.58 47.76 4.90
C TYR A 360 29.47 48.68 3.68
N GLY A 361 30.11 48.25 2.59
CA GLY A 361 30.15 49.00 1.34
C GLY A 361 30.28 48.11 0.11
N VAL A 362 30.70 48.71 -1.00
CA VAL A 362 30.87 48.02 -2.28
C VAL A 362 31.81 46.82 -2.13
N GLY A 363 31.39 45.67 -2.66
CA GLY A 363 32.13 44.41 -2.60
C GLY A 363 31.85 43.55 -1.36
N ASP A 364 31.21 44.10 -0.33
CA ASP A 364 30.78 43.34 0.83
C ASP A 364 29.51 42.51 0.52
N THR A 365 29.40 41.37 1.21
CA THR A 365 28.18 40.55 1.26
C THR A 365 27.59 40.64 2.66
N VAL A 366 26.33 41.05 2.76
CA VAL A 366 25.60 41.17 4.01
C VAL A 366 24.52 40.10 4.06
N GLY A 367 24.53 39.28 5.11
CA GLY A 367 23.50 38.27 5.30
C GLY A 367 22.58 38.59 6.46
N ILE A 368 21.29 38.30 6.25
CA ILE A 368 20.22 38.54 7.20
C ILE A 368 19.42 37.25 7.35
N GLY A 369 19.17 36.83 8.59
CA GLY A 369 18.36 35.66 8.87
C GLY A 369 17.53 35.77 10.12
N VAL A 370 16.61 34.83 10.27
CA VAL A 370 15.79 34.66 11.45
C VAL A 370 15.66 33.17 11.73
N ASN A 371 15.92 32.78 12.98
CA ASN A 371 15.63 31.44 13.46
C ASN A 371 14.18 31.43 14.00
N SER A 372 13.28 30.70 13.35
CA SER A 372 11.86 30.73 13.73
C SER A 372 11.58 30.08 15.10
N SER A 373 12.47 29.18 15.57
CA SER A 373 12.25 28.47 16.84
C SER A 373 12.47 29.35 18.07
N ASN A 374 13.57 30.11 18.09
CA ASN A 374 13.94 30.98 19.20
C ASN A 374 13.72 32.46 18.89
N ARG A 375 13.29 32.78 17.65
CA ARG A 375 13.03 34.14 17.15
C ARG A 375 14.25 35.05 17.12
N GLN A 376 15.44 34.47 17.09
CA GLN A 376 16.68 35.23 17.01
C GLN A 376 16.89 35.77 15.60
N ILE A 377 17.20 37.05 15.48
CA ILE A 377 17.65 37.69 14.25
C ILE A 377 19.17 37.49 14.14
N ILE A 378 19.62 37.13 12.95
CA ILE A 378 21.01 36.83 12.63
C ILE A 378 21.47 37.84 11.59
N PHE A 379 22.57 38.53 11.85
CA PHE A 379 23.25 39.36 10.87
C PHE A 379 24.66 38.84 10.65
N THR A 380 25.13 38.96 9.41
CA THR A 380 26.46 38.51 9.01
C THR A 380 27.05 39.50 8.02
N LYS A 381 28.38 39.59 7.99
CA LYS A 381 29.14 40.33 6.99
C LYS A 381 30.26 39.45 6.46
N ASN A 382 30.34 39.28 5.14
CA ASN A 382 31.36 38.48 4.45
C ASN A 382 31.53 37.07 5.03
N GLY A 383 30.43 36.40 5.34
CA GLY A 383 30.44 35.06 5.92
C GLY A 383 30.80 34.99 7.40
N LEU A 384 30.94 36.12 8.10
CA LEU A 384 31.16 36.18 9.53
C LEU A 384 29.90 36.65 10.25
N ARG A 385 29.46 35.90 11.28
CA ARG A 385 28.34 36.30 12.14
C ARG A 385 28.72 37.52 12.96
N LEU A 386 27.86 38.52 12.99
CA LEU A 386 28.01 39.66 13.89
C LEU A 386 27.62 39.19 15.30
N ASP A 387 28.49 39.43 16.28
CA ASP A 387 28.35 38.88 17.62
C ASP A 387 27.30 39.62 18.44
N PHE A 388 26.04 39.22 18.24
CA PHE A 388 24.88 39.75 18.95
C PHE A 388 23.96 38.60 19.36
N SER A 389 24.09 38.13 20.60
CA SER A 389 23.24 37.07 21.14
C SER A 389 21.80 37.52 21.40
N ASP A 390 21.57 38.83 21.55
CA ASP A 390 20.39 39.35 22.27
C ASP A 390 19.30 39.94 21.36
N PHE A 391 19.37 39.74 20.05
CA PHE A 391 18.38 40.29 19.11
C PHE A 391 17.28 39.29 18.81
N PHE A 392 16.16 39.44 19.53
CA PHE A 392 14.98 38.60 19.37
C PHE A 392 13.79 39.40 18.84
N VAL A 393 12.99 38.75 17.99
CA VAL A 393 11.67 39.26 17.61
C VAL A 393 10.73 39.17 18.81
N ALA A 394 10.08 40.29 19.14
CA ALA A 394 9.16 40.35 20.27
C ALA A 394 8.03 39.32 20.16
N PRO A 395 7.55 38.74 21.28
CA PRO A 395 6.45 37.79 21.30
C PRO A 395 5.19 38.23 20.54
N SER A 396 4.90 39.53 20.56
CA SER A 396 3.75 40.15 19.89
C SER A 396 3.74 40.00 18.37
N PHE A 397 4.87 39.68 17.75
CA PHE A 397 5.01 39.48 16.30
C PHE A 397 5.10 37.98 15.93
N ALA A 398 4.71 37.07 16.84
CA ALA A 398 4.73 35.62 16.64
C ALA A 398 4.04 35.18 15.35
N ASP A 399 2.83 35.69 15.15
CA ASP A 399 1.93 35.23 14.09
C ASP A 399 2.02 36.13 12.84
N ASP A 400 2.93 37.10 12.86
CA ASP A 400 3.09 38.05 11.77
C ASP A 400 3.99 37.49 10.65
N SER A 401 3.80 38.07 9.47
CA SER A 401 4.53 37.74 8.25
C SER A 401 5.77 38.62 8.10
N PHE A 402 6.96 38.03 8.12
CA PHE A 402 8.22 38.74 7.96
C PHE A 402 8.59 38.83 6.49
N TYR A 403 8.68 40.03 5.94
CA TYR A 403 9.08 40.26 4.55
C TYR A 403 10.55 40.68 4.50
N PRO A 404 11.43 39.91 3.85
CA PRO A 404 12.74 40.41 3.48
C PRO A 404 12.60 41.71 2.70
N PHE A 405 13.40 42.71 3.02
CA PHE A 405 13.38 43.98 2.31
C PHE A 405 14.77 44.60 2.24
N VAL A 406 14.93 45.45 1.24
CA VAL A 406 16.06 46.37 1.14
C VAL A 406 15.55 47.79 0.97
N SER A 407 16.36 48.74 1.45
CA SER A 407 16.19 50.14 1.19
C SER A 407 17.47 50.75 0.64
N LEU A 408 17.32 51.46 -0.47
CA LEU A 408 18.38 52.19 -1.17
C LEU A 408 18.05 53.68 -1.09
N LEU A 409 19.08 54.52 -0.98
CA LEU A 409 18.90 55.96 -0.82
C LEU A 409 19.27 56.72 -2.08
N ASP A 410 20.40 56.41 -2.72
CA ASP A 410 20.93 57.24 -3.79
C ASP A 410 20.79 56.62 -5.17
N SER A 411 20.86 57.48 -6.18
CA SER A 411 20.81 57.07 -7.57
C SER A 411 22.00 56.17 -7.86
N ASP A 412 21.83 55.17 -8.72
CA ASP A 412 22.78 54.12 -9.06
C ASP A 412 23.14 53.13 -7.95
N ASP A 413 22.62 53.29 -6.72
CA ASP A 413 22.77 52.26 -5.69
C ASP A 413 22.28 50.91 -6.24
N LYS A 414 23.10 49.87 -6.10
CA LYS A 414 22.86 48.58 -6.75
C LYS A 414 23.25 47.42 -5.86
N ILE A 415 22.34 46.47 -5.74
CA ILE A 415 22.52 45.26 -4.93
C ILE A 415 22.03 44.02 -5.69
N GLU A 416 22.59 42.87 -5.36
CA GLU A 416 22.12 41.56 -5.81
C GLU A 416 21.80 40.67 -4.61
N ALA A 417 20.58 40.11 -4.60
CA ALA A 417 20.14 39.20 -3.55
C ALA A 417 20.39 37.74 -3.88
N ASN A 418 20.78 36.97 -2.88
CA ASN A 418 20.88 35.53 -2.90
C ASN A 418 19.89 34.95 -1.88
N PHE A 419 18.74 34.49 -2.37
CA PHE A 419 17.77 33.71 -1.60
C PHE A 419 18.00 32.19 -1.68
N GLY A 420 19.09 31.76 -2.33
CA GLY A 420 19.40 30.37 -2.62
C GLY A 420 20.03 29.61 -1.44
N LEU A 421 20.97 28.71 -1.73
CA LEU A 421 21.67 27.90 -0.71
C LEU A 421 23.18 28.08 -0.67
N ASN A 422 23.72 28.76 -1.67
CA ASN A 422 25.16 28.97 -1.81
C ASN A 422 25.52 30.28 -1.10
N PHE A 423 25.49 30.26 0.23
CA PHE A 423 25.84 31.41 1.05
C PHE A 423 27.34 31.46 1.33
N ARG A 424 27.89 32.66 1.50
CA ARG A 424 29.23 32.83 2.09
C ARG A 424 29.24 32.42 3.55
N PHE A 425 28.16 32.70 4.29
CA PHE A 425 27.99 32.27 5.67
C PHE A 425 27.63 30.78 5.77
N ASN A 426 28.34 30.05 6.63
CA ASN A 426 28.04 28.65 6.89
C ASN A 426 26.90 28.51 7.91
N LEU A 427 25.68 28.27 7.44
CA LEU A 427 24.51 28.07 8.31
C LEU A 427 24.64 26.91 9.30
N ALA A 428 25.54 25.96 9.07
CA ALA A 428 25.75 24.84 10.00
C ALA A 428 26.44 25.25 11.32
N THR A 429 26.93 26.51 11.42
CA THR A 429 27.54 27.04 12.64
C THR A 429 26.55 27.79 13.55
N LEU A 430 25.25 27.79 13.21
CA LEU A 430 24.21 28.51 13.96
C LEU A 430 23.67 27.74 15.16
#